data_AF-A0A7K2WRS7-F1
#
_entry.id   AF-A0A7K2WRS7-F1
#
_cell.length_a   1.000
_cell.length_b   1.000
_cell.length_c   1.000
_cell.angle_alpha   90.00
_cell.angle_beta   90.00
_cell.angle_gamma   90.00
#
_symmetry.space_group_name_H-M   'P 1'
#
loop_
_entity.id
_entity.type
_entity.pdbx_description
1 polymer ?
#
loop_
_entity_poly.entity_id
_entity_poly.type
_entity_poly.pdbx_seq_one_letter_code
_entity_poly.pdbx_strand_id
1 'polypeptide(L)'
;SRMLRRRTGLRLRDLGPMRAARREALLDLSLTDRRSGYPLEMVVRAADAGWRVTERDVPYLPRTGRSKVTGTWRGTWQAVHDMRAVLAREPGAAPGSGAAADVVPEDVRDERAGAR
;
A
#
# COMPACT_ATOMS: atom_id res chain seq x y z
N SER A 1 -7.81 -0.59 -7.92
CA SER A 1 -8.50 -0.41 -6.62
C SER A 1 -9.64 -1.40 -6.36
N ARG A 2 -10.59 -1.65 -7.29
CA ARG A 2 -11.81 -2.46 -7.00
C ARG A 2 -11.54 -3.89 -6.48
N MET A 3 -10.57 -4.62 -7.05
CA MET A 3 -10.25 -5.99 -6.63
C MET A 3 -9.57 -6.01 -5.25
N LEU A 4 -8.63 -5.08 -5.01
CA LEU A 4 -8.01 -4.88 -3.70
C LEU A 4 -9.06 -4.56 -2.64
N ARG A 5 -9.95 -3.58 -2.90
CA ARG A 5 -11.05 -3.22 -1.99
C ARG A 5 -11.97 -4.40 -1.69
N ARG A 6 -12.25 -5.26 -2.69
CA ARG A 6 -13.08 -6.46 -2.50
C ARG A 6 -12.39 -7.49 -1.60
N ARG A 7 -11.07 -7.64 -1.71
CA ARG A 7 -10.30 -8.58 -0.88
C ARG A 7 -10.09 -8.04 0.54
N THR A 8 -9.62 -6.81 0.66
CA THR A 8 -9.05 -6.27 1.91
C THR A 8 -9.94 -5.25 2.61
N GLY A 9 -11.03 -4.81 1.98
CA GLY A 9 -11.87 -3.73 2.49
C GLY A 9 -11.26 -2.32 2.38
N LEU A 10 -9.96 -2.20 2.09
CA LEU A 10 -9.26 -0.91 2.02
C LEU A 10 -9.74 -0.05 0.86
N ARG A 11 -9.97 1.24 1.14
CA ARG A 11 -10.33 2.25 0.14
C ARG A 11 -9.10 3.08 -0.25
N LEU A 12 -8.25 2.51 -1.09
CA LEU A 12 -7.11 3.20 -1.69
C LEU A 12 -7.43 3.62 -3.13
N ARG A 13 -7.06 4.85 -3.51
CA ARG A 13 -7.18 5.34 -4.89
C ARG A 13 -6.09 4.70 -5.74
N ASP A 14 -4.86 4.70 -5.25
CA ASP A 14 -3.73 4.09 -5.93
C ASP A 14 -2.74 3.45 -4.94
N LEU A 15 -1.91 2.56 -5.49
CA LEU A 15 -0.72 2.03 -4.85
C LEU A 15 0.43 3.03 -5.06
N GLY A 16 0.33 4.22 -4.47
CA GLY A 16 1.30 5.31 -4.62
C GLY A 16 2.78 4.91 -4.49
N PRO A 17 3.71 5.69 -5.03
CA PRO A 17 5.13 5.31 -5.16
C PRO A 17 5.86 5.19 -3.81
N MET A 18 5.33 5.82 -2.76
CA MET A 18 5.92 5.79 -1.41
C MET A 18 4.93 5.19 -0.40
N ARG A 19 5.48 4.43 0.54
CA ARG A 19 4.78 3.85 1.70
C ARG A 19 5.72 3.91 2.90
N ALA A 20 5.17 4.19 4.07
CA ALA A 20 5.91 4.21 5.32
C ALA A 20 5.13 3.44 6.38
N ALA A 21 5.84 2.66 7.19
CA ALA A 21 5.34 1.95 8.36
C ALA A 21 6.52 1.65 9.30
N ARG A 22 6.24 1.21 10.53
CA ARG A 22 7.29 0.82 11.49
C ARG A 22 8.13 -0.33 10.91
N ARG A 23 9.45 -0.25 11.08
CA ARG A 23 10.40 -1.21 10.51
C ARG A 23 10.09 -2.65 10.92
N GLU A 24 9.93 -2.88 12.22
CA GLU A 24 9.66 -4.21 12.77
C GLU A 24 8.37 -4.79 12.19
N ALA A 25 7.29 -4.02 12.24
CA ALA A 25 6.01 -4.40 11.65
C ALA A 25 6.13 -4.73 10.14
N LEU A 26 6.94 -3.99 9.38
CA LEU A 26 7.18 -4.28 7.95
C LEU A 26 7.95 -5.59 7.72
N LEU A 27 8.92 -5.90 8.59
CA LEU A 27 9.66 -7.16 8.52
C LEU A 27 8.75 -8.34 8.86
N ASP A 28 7.85 -8.17 9.82
CA ASP A 28 6.89 -9.21 10.23
C ASP A 28 5.91 -9.58 9.11
N LEU A 29 5.60 -8.64 8.19
CA LEU A 29 4.79 -8.95 7.01
C LEU A 29 5.44 -10.00 6.09
N SER A 30 6.74 -10.26 6.21
CA SER A 30 7.45 -11.31 5.47
C SER A 30 7.23 -11.22 3.95
N LEU A 31 7.40 -10.02 3.38
CA LEU A 31 7.21 -9.75 1.95
C LEU A 31 8.21 -10.53 1.09
N THR A 32 7.72 -11.11 0.00
CA THR A 32 8.50 -12.05 -0.83
C THR A 32 8.70 -11.59 -2.27
N ASP A 33 7.75 -10.84 -2.81
CA ASP A 33 7.80 -10.32 -4.17
C ASP A 33 8.87 -9.22 -4.27
N ARG A 34 9.79 -9.32 -5.22
CA ARG A 34 10.85 -8.32 -5.46
C ARG A 34 10.66 -7.54 -6.76
N ARG A 35 9.50 -7.66 -7.38
CA ARG A 35 9.15 -7.07 -8.68
C ARG A 35 7.98 -6.11 -8.49
N SER A 36 7.10 -6.04 -9.49
CA SER A 36 5.92 -5.19 -9.47
C SER A 36 4.83 -5.65 -8.49
N GLY A 37 4.91 -6.86 -7.93
CA GLY A 37 3.92 -7.36 -6.98
C GLY A 37 4.14 -6.87 -5.55
N TYR A 38 5.37 -6.45 -5.20
CA TYR A 38 5.72 -5.94 -3.87
C TYR A 38 4.75 -4.90 -3.29
N PRO A 39 4.34 -3.84 -4.04
CA PRO A 39 3.44 -2.82 -3.50
C PRO A 39 2.05 -3.37 -3.15
N LEU A 40 1.60 -4.37 -3.92
CA LEU A 40 0.30 -5.02 -3.72
C LEU A 40 0.37 -6.03 -2.57
N GLU A 41 1.44 -6.82 -2.50
CA GLU A 41 1.68 -7.80 -1.43
C GLU A 41 1.73 -7.10 -0.08
N MET A 42 2.46 -5.97 0.02
CA MET A 42 2.53 -5.18 1.24
C MET A 42 1.16 -4.76 1.74
N VAL A 43 0.31 -4.18 0.87
CA VAL A 43 -1.00 -3.67 1.27
C VAL A 43 -1.96 -4.80 1.63
N VAL A 44 -1.91 -5.91 0.88
CA VAL A 44 -2.67 -7.11 1.19
C VAL A 44 -2.31 -7.65 2.57
N ARG A 45 -1.02 -7.88 2.84
CA ARG A 45 -0.59 -8.45 4.12
C ARG A 45 -0.80 -7.49 5.28
N ALA A 46 -0.63 -6.19 5.08
CA ALA A 46 -0.97 -5.19 6.08
C ALA A 46 -2.48 -5.23 6.43
N ALA A 47 -3.35 -5.39 5.44
CA ALA A 47 -4.78 -5.54 5.69
C ALA A 47 -5.13 -6.86 6.38
N ASP A 48 -4.51 -7.96 5.95
CA ASP A 48 -4.68 -9.27 6.57
C ASP A 48 -4.17 -9.27 8.03
N ALA A 49 -3.17 -8.44 8.34
CA ALA A 49 -2.67 -8.17 9.70
C ALA A 49 -3.48 -7.11 10.48
N GLY A 50 -4.59 -6.61 9.92
CA GLY A 50 -5.48 -5.65 10.59
C GLY A 50 -4.95 -4.22 10.70
N TRP A 51 -3.95 -3.84 9.89
CA TRP A 51 -3.38 -2.50 9.96
C TRP A 51 -4.35 -1.43 9.46
N ARG A 52 -4.30 -0.25 10.09
CA ARG A 52 -5.00 0.93 9.60
C ARG A 52 -4.14 1.62 8.53
N VAL A 53 -4.55 1.53 7.28
CA VAL A 53 -3.86 2.16 6.14
C VAL A 53 -4.54 3.48 5.79
N THR A 54 -3.76 4.55 5.68
CA THR A 54 -4.25 5.87 5.24
C THR A 54 -3.50 6.32 3.99
N GLU A 55 -4.20 7.02 3.10
CA GLU A 55 -3.63 7.61 1.89
C GLU A 55 -3.45 9.11 2.11
N ARG A 56 -2.27 9.64 1.76
CA ARG A 56 -1.97 11.07 1.83
C ARG A 56 -1.56 11.56 0.46
N ASP A 57 -2.19 12.65 0.03
CA ASP A 57 -1.84 13.31 -1.22
C ASP A 57 -0.50 14.01 -1.03
N VAL A 58 0.50 13.58 -1.80
CA VAL A 58 1.82 14.20 -1.86
C VAL A 58 1.96 14.85 -3.24
N PRO A 59 2.30 16.14 -3.32
CA PRO A 59 2.55 16.79 -4.61
C PRO A 59 3.67 16.04 -5.35
N TYR A 60 3.32 15.43 -6.48
CA TYR A 60 4.27 14.69 -7.30
C TYR A 60 4.60 15.53 -8.53
N LEU A 61 5.90 15.68 -8.83
CA LEU A 61 6.37 16.40 -10.01
C LEU A 61 5.96 15.65 -11.30
N PRO A 62 5.67 16.37 -12.40
CA PRO A 62 5.33 15.75 -13.67
C PRO A 62 6.42 14.77 -14.12
N ARG A 63 6.04 13.53 -14.42
CA ARG A 63 6.98 12.49 -14.85
C ARG A 63 7.37 12.69 -16.31
N THR A 64 8.66 12.86 -16.59
CA THR A 64 9.23 12.78 -17.96
C THR A 64 9.62 11.33 -18.29
N GLY A 65 9.16 10.80 -19.44
CA GLY A 65 9.61 9.52 -20.02
C GLY A 65 8.56 8.40 -20.17
N ARG A 66 8.88 7.38 -20.99
CA ARG A 66 8.01 6.22 -21.29
C ARG A 66 7.84 5.29 -20.08
N SER A 67 6.73 4.56 -20.01
CA SER A 67 6.45 3.59 -18.94
C SER A 67 7.36 2.38 -19.08
N LYS A 68 8.08 2.02 -17.99
CA LYS A 68 8.97 0.86 -17.96
C LYS A 68 8.22 -0.49 -17.96
N VAL A 69 6.92 -0.48 -17.63
CA VAL A 69 6.13 -1.70 -17.41
C VAL A 69 5.06 -1.88 -18.48
N THR A 70 4.29 -0.83 -18.80
CA THR A 70 3.20 -0.90 -19.78
C THR A 70 3.65 -0.67 -21.23
N GLY A 71 4.96 -0.62 -21.48
CA GLY A 71 5.53 -0.37 -22.80
C GLY A 71 5.41 -1.54 -23.79
N THR A 72 5.05 -2.75 -23.33
CA THR A 72 4.84 -3.94 -24.18
C THR A 72 3.66 -4.77 -23.69
N TRP A 73 2.93 -5.41 -24.62
CA TRP A 73 1.81 -6.30 -24.29
C TRP A 73 2.20 -7.44 -23.35
N ARG A 74 3.36 -8.06 -23.59
CA ARG A 74 3.90 -9.13 -22.75
C ARG A 74 4.21 -8.64 -21.32
N GLY A 75 4.77 -7.44 -21.19
CA GLY A 75 5.04 -6.82 -19.88
C GLY A 75 3.75 -6.55 -19.10
N THR A 76 2.71 -6.05 -19.77
CA THR A 76 1.40 -5.85 -19.16
C THR A 76 0.76 -7.16 -18.70
N TRP A 77 0.81 -8.23 -19.52
CA TRP A 77 0.25 -9.53 -19.15
C TRP A 77 0.94 -10.17 -17.94
N GLN A 78 2.29 -10.15 -17.92
CA GLN A 78 3.06 -10.65 -16.78
C GLN A 78 2.72 -9.89 -15.50
N ALA A 79 2.65 -8.56 -15.56
CA ALA A 79 2.30 -7.74 -14.41
C ALA A 79 0.90 -8.08 -13.87
N VAL A 80 -0.08 -8.29 -14.75
CA VAL A 80 -1.43 -8.72 -14.36
C VAL A 80 -1.43 -10.10 -13.72
N HIS A 81 -0.69 -11.06 -14.28
CA HIS A 81 -0.60 -12.41 -13.74
C HIS A 81 0.02 -12.41 -12.33
N ASP A 82 1.13 -11.69 -12.14
CA ASP A 82 1.81 -11.57 -10.84
C ASP A 82 0.89 -10.92 -9.80
N MET A 83 0.19 -9.83 -10.18
CA MET A 83 -0.77 -9.17 -9.30
C MET A 83 -1.97 -10.06 -8.92
N ARG A 84 -2.45 -10.90 -9.85
CA ARG A 84 -3.53 -11.86 -9.58
C ARG A 84 -3.08 -12.94 -8.60
N ALA A 85 -1.86 -13.45 -8.74
CA ALA A 85 -1.30 -14.44 -7.83
C ALA A 85 -1.18 -13.90 -6.40
N VAL A 86 -0.71 -12.66 -6.25
CA VAL A 86 -0.67 -11.97 -4.94
C VAL A 86 -2.06 -11.87 -4.34
N LEU A 87 -3.07 -11.54 -5.15
CA LEU A 87 -4.46 -11.39 -4.69
C LEU A 87 -5.16 -12.71 -4.37
N ALA A 88 -4.76 -13.83 -4.96
CA ALA A 88 -5.35 -15.14 -4.72
C ALA A 88 -4.72 -15.89 -3.55
N ARG A 89 -3.52 -15.48 -3.09
CA ARG A 89 -2.82 -16.12 -1.97
C ARG A 89 -3.61 -15.90 -0.68
N GLU A 90 -4.06 -17.00 -0.07
CA GLU A 90 -4.77 -17.00 1.22
C GLU A 90 -3.87 -16.42 2.33
N PRO A 91 -4.46 -15.81 3.37
CA PRO A 91 -3.70 -15.32 4.51
C PRO A 91 -2.98 -16.49 5.18
N GLY A 92 -1.66 -16.57 5.01
CA GLY A 92 -0.82 -17.40 5.87
C GLY A 92 -0.91 -16.88 7.29
N ALA A 93 -0.93 -17.78 8.29
CA ALA A 93 -1.12 -17.48 9.71
C ALA A 93 -0.46 -16.16 10.11
N ALA A 94 -1.28 -15.16 10.41
CA ALA A 94 -0.82 -13.84 10.81
C ALA A 94 0.02 -13.98 12.10
N PRO A 95 1.29 -13.53 12.13
CA PRO A 95 2.00 -13.43 13.39
C PRO A 95 1.28 -12.43 14.29
N GLY A 96 0.88 -12.90 15.46
CA GLY A 96 0.55 -12.13 16.66
C GLY A 96 -0.22 -10.82 16.46
N SER A 97 -1.53 -10.88 16.68
CA SER A 97 -2.36 -9.75 17.09
C SER A 97 -1.70 -9.00 18.27
N GLY A 98 -0.87 -8.00 17.97
CA GLY A 98 -0.11 -7.26 18.99
C GLY A 98 0.41 -5.89 18.54
N ALA A 99 -0.03 -5.35 17.40
CA ALA A 99 0.37 -4.02 16.91
C ALA A 99 -0.81 -3.02 16.83
N ALA A 100 -1.83 -3.22 17.67
CA ALA A 100 -2.72 -2.15 18.09
C ALA A 100 -2.00 -1.25 19.11
N ALA A 101 -0.99 -0.49 18.66
CA ALA A 101 -0.39 0.58 19.46
C ALA A 101 0.40 1.52 18.54
N ASP A 102 0.15 2.82 18.67
CA ASP A 102 0.95 3.94 18.15
C ASP A 102 0.73 4.36 16.70
N VAL A 103 -0.46 4.91 16.41
CA VAL A 103 -0.51 6.17 15.65
C VAL A 103 -1.52 7.09 16.33
N VAL A 104 -0.97 8.03 17.11
CA VAL A 104 -1.65 9.18 17.71
C VAL A 104 -2.36 9.97 16.60
N PRO A 105 -3.64 10.34 16.76
CA PRO A 105 -4.27 11.30 15.88
C PRO A 105 -3.75 12.69 16.26
N GLU A 106 -2.81 13.25 15.49
CA GLU A 106 -2.54 14.68 15.60
C GLU A 106 -3.66 15.43 14.86
N ASP A 107 -4.60 15.86 15.68
CA ASP A 107 -5.63 16.86 15.44
C ASP A 107 -4.91 18.21 15.18
N VAL A 108 -4.49 18.47 13.93
CA VAL A 108 -4.04 19.83 13.54
C VAL A 108 -5.29 20.68 13.38
N ARG A 109 -5.69 21.25 14.50
CA ARG A 109 -6.70 22.30 14.56
C ARG A 109 -6.15 23.55 13.88
N ASP A 110 -7.07 24.11 13.11
CA ASP A 110 -7.18 25.49 12.65
C ASP A 110 -6.50 26.52 13.57
N GLU A 111 -5.41 27.14 13.10
CA GLU A 111 -4.96 28.46 13.56
C GLU A 111 -4.23 29.19 12.44
N ARG A 112 -4.99 29.92 11.60
CA ARG A 112 -4.58 31.26 11.14
C ARG A 112 -5.80 32.17 10.99
N ALA A 113 -6.42 32.48 12.13
CA ALA A 113 -7.14 33.72 12.31
C ALA A 113 -6.18 34.76 12.94
N GLY A 114 -5.93 35.85 12.21
CA GLY A 114 -5.72 37.19 12.76
C GLY A 114 -4.43 37.54 13.51
N ALA A 115 -3.55 38.28 12.84
CA ALA A 115 -2.80 39.40 13.41
C ALA A 115 -2.50 40.35 12.23
N ARG A 116 -3.30 41.41 12.07
CA ARG A 116 -3.02 42.79 12.52
C ARG A 116 -1.75 43.37 11.91
#